data_AF-A0A9P8MDP1-F1
#
_entry.id   AF-A0A9P8MDP1-F1
#
_cell.length_a   1.000
_cell.length_b   1.000
_cell.length_c   1.000
_cell.angle_alpha   90.00
_cell.angle_beta   90.00
_cell.angle_gamma   90.00
#
_symmetry.space_group_name_H-M   'P 1'
#
loop_
_entity.id
_entity.type
_entity.pdbx_description
1 polymer ?
#
loop_
_entity_poly.entity_id
_entity_poly.type
_entity_poly.pdbx_seq_one_letter_code
_entity_poly.pdbx_strand_id
1 'polypeptide(L)'
;MATTTVTVTETRTEPMTADTILRLFPDIDTSSEALSGHDEEQIRLMDEVCIVLDDNDMPVGKASKKLCHLMSNIDKGLLHRAFSVFLFNDKNELLLQQRASEKITFPDMWTNTCCSHPLAVSGETGSNLPDAIEGAKRAAQRKLEHELGIKKEQVPIEKFRFLTRIHYKAPSDGKWGEHEIDYILFIKTNVDLKPNPNEVQATQYVSADKLKKLFEDPSLKFTPWFKLICNSMLFEWWASLDSGLEKYTNEQEIRRMLARDVTDVMREATGTGTEGQPGSARAQALCKGGRGARSSAAKRASTAGGSEARRSTKKPRSWAASAVSTVLDGLVHVLAVPGSARGISARGSARLTAPRRVWWLSDESIETASNE
;
A
#
# COMPACT_ATOMS: atom_id res chain seq x y z
N MET A 1 38.02 43.96 -19.42
CA MET A 1 37.57 42.97 -18.42
C MET A 1 36.08 43.19 -18.20
N ALA A 2 35.23 42.39 -18.84
CA ALA A 2 33.78 42.49 -18.66
C ALA A 2 33.36 41.55 -17.53
N THR A 3 32.91 42.12 -16.41
CA THR A 3 32.43 41.37 -15.25
C THR A 3 31.07 40.78 -15.58
N THR A 4 30.98 39.45 -15.65
CA THR A 4 29.72 38.73 -15.88
C THR A 4 29.10 38.45 -14.52
N THR A 5 27.99 39.13 -14.21
CA THR A 5 27.21 38.89 -12.99
C THR A 5 26.32 37.68 -13.21
N VAL A 6 26.67 36.55 -12.59
CA VAL A 6 25.81 35.36 -12.53
C VAL A 6 24.71 35.64 -11.52
N THR A 7 23.47 35.77 -11.99
CA THR A 7 22.29 35.87 -11.13
C THR A 7 21.90 34.45 -10.73
N VAL A 8 22.15 34.08 -9.48
CA VAL A 8 21.65 32.84 -8.89
C VAL A 8 20.19 33.10 -8.48
N THR A 9 19.25 32.50 -9.20
CA THR A 9 17.85 32.48 -8.79
C THR A 9 17.71 31.50 -7.63
N GLU A 10 17.68 32.00 -6.40
CA GLU A 10 17.27 31.20 -5.24
C GLU A 10 15.77 30.88 -5.38
N THR A 11 15.46 29.60 -5.63
CA THR A 11 14.09 29.10 -5.57
C THR A 11 13.63 29.12 -4.10
N ARG A 12 12.95 30.19 -3.70
CA ARG A 12 12.33 30.30 -2.37
C ARG A 12 11.36 29.14 -2.18
N THR A 13 11.75 28.15 -1.38
CA THR A 13 10.89 27.04 -0.99
C THR A 13 9.95 27.57 0.09
N GLU A 14 8.72 27.91 -0.28
CA GLU A 14 7.70 28.32 0.70
C GLU A 14 7.47 27.20 1.73
N PRO A 15 7.28 27.52 3.01
CA PRO A 15 7.13 26.50 4.05
C PRO A 15 5.87 25.65 3.81
N MET A 16 6.01 24.33 3.93
CA MET A 16 4.91 23.36 3.83
C MET A 16 3.98 23.46 5.04
N THR A 17 3.07 24.44 5.01
CA THR A 17 2.10 24.71 6.08
C THR A 17 0.69 24.29 5.65
N ALA A 18 -0.22 24.18 6.63
CA ALA A 18 -1.64 24.00 6.34
C ALA A 18 -2.22 25.22 5.59
N ASP A 19 -1.71 26.43 5.88
CA ASP A 19 -2.10 27.66 5.18
C ASP A 19 -1.74 27.63 3.70
N THR A 20 -0.66 26.94 3.33
CA THR A 20 -0.28 26.71 1.93
C THR A 20 -1.38 25.94 1.18
N ILE A 21 -2.00 24.95 1.82
CA ILE A 21 -3.09 24.18 1.21
C ILE A 21 -4.33 25.03 0.99
N LEU A 22 -4.71 25.89 1.94
CA LEU A 22 -5.86 26.79 1.76
C LEU A 22 -5.64 27.83 0.66
N ARG A 23 -4.38 28.20 0.37
CA ARG A 23 -4.06 29.07 -0.78
C ARG A 23 -4.14 28.31 -2.11
N LEU A 24 -3.63 27.08 -2.15
CA LEU A 24 -3.62 26.24 -3.36
C LEU A 24 -5.02 25.70 -3.69
N PHE A 25 -5.83 25.42 -2.66
CA PHE A 25 -7.17 24.85 -2.76
C PHE A 25 -8.14 25.68 -1.89
N PRO A 26 -8.53 26.89 -2.32
CA PRO A 26 -9.36 27.80 -1.52
C PRO A 26 -10.73 27.23 -1.16
N ASP A 27 -11.25 26.33 -1.98
CA ASP A 27 -12.58 25.73 -1.81
C ASP A 27 -12.51 24.33 -1.16
N ILE A 28 -11.42 23.94 -0.50
CA ILE A 28 -11.27 22.59 0.09
C ILE A 28 -12.34 22.32 1.18
N ASP A 29 -12.98 21.14 1.14
CA ASP A 29 -13.98 20.76 2.13
C ASP A 29 -13.30 20.34 3.44
N THR A 30 -13.53 21.10 4.50
CA THR A 30 -12.98 20.88 5.85
C THR A 30 -14.00 20.36 6.88
N SER A 31 -15.24 20.08 6.45
CA SER A 31 -16.35 19.74 7.35
C SER A 31 -16.10 18.45 8.14
N SER A 32 -16.41 18.42 9.45
CA SER A 32 -16.23 17.24 10.32
C SER A 32 -17.25 16.13 10.08
N GLU A 33 -18.41 16.45 9.50
CA GLU A 33 -19.55 15.55 9.28
C GLU A 33 -19.18 14.29 8.49
N ALA A 34 -18.15 14.38 7.65
CA ALA A 34 -17.71 13.28 6.82
C ALA A 34 -17.29 12.01 7.61
N LEU A 35 -16.94 12.12 8.90
CA LEU A 35 -16.47 10.99 9.71
C LEU A 35 -17.56 10.37 10.60
N SER A 36 -18.79 10.88 10.58
CA SER A 36 -19.88 10.36 11.42
C SER A 36 -20.19 8.89 11.07
N GLY A 37 -20.22 8.02 12.10
CA GLY A 37 -20.56 6.60 11.96
C GLY A 37 -19.38 5.66 11.66
N HIS A 38 -18.15 6.16 11.57
CA HIS A 38 -16.95 5.34 11.45
C HIS A 38 -16.35 4.96 12.82
N ASP A 39 -15.50 3.93 12.82
CA ASP A 39 -14.76 3.45 13.99
C ASP A 39 -13.85 4.54 14.59
N GLU A 40 -13.78 4.61 15.93
CA GLU A 40 -13.04 5.68 16.64
C GLU A 40 -11.53 5.66 16.36
N GLU A 41 -10.94 4.47 16.20
CA GLU A 41 -9.53 4.34 15.89
C GLU A 41 -9.23 4.80 14.46
N GLN A 42 -10.05 4.41 13.49
CA GLN A 42 -9.91 4.89 12.11
C GLN A 42 -10.17 6.40 11.98
N ILE A 43 -11.08 6.97 12.77
CA ILE A 43 -11.27 8.43 12.85
C ILE A 43 -10.00 9.11 13.37
N ARG A 44 -9.38 8.59 14.44
CA ARG A 44 -8.13 9.15 14.96
C ARG A 44 -7.00 9.10 13.93
N LEU A 45 -6.93 8.01 13.15
CA LEU A 45 -5.93 7.86 12.08
C LEU A 45 -6.19 8.82 10.90
N MET A 46 -7.38 9.41 10.79
CA MET A 46 -7.67 10.41 9.76
C MET A 46 -7.02 11.78 10.00
N ASP A 47 -6.48 12.00 11.20
CA ASP A 47 -5.68 13.19 11.54
C ASP A 47 -4.19 13.05 11.18
N GLU A 48 -3.74 11.86 10.74
CA GLU A 48 -2.40 11.69 10.21
C GLU A 48 -2.14 12.68 9.07
N VAL A 49 -0.94 13.28 9.06
CA VAL A 49 -0.63 14.36 8.11
C VAL A 49 0.12 13.80 6.91
N CYS A 50 -0.56 13.81 5.76
CA CYS A 50 -0.03 13.39 4.47
C CYS A 50 0.81 14.50 3.82
N ILE A 51 1.74 14.08 2.95
CA ILE A 51 2.54 14.97 2.10
C ILE A 51 1.72 15.27 0.84
N VAL A 52 1.36 16.53 0.63
CA VAL A 52 0.66 16.97 -0.59
C VAL A 52 1.68 17.32 -1.66
N LEU A 53 1.42 16.88 -2.89
CA LEU A 53 2.36 16.92 -4.01
C LEU A 53 1.82 17.77 -5.17
N ASP A 54 2.74 18.17 -6.05
CA ASP A 54 2.41 18.42 -7.45
C ASP A 54 2.47 17.14 -8.30
N ASP A 55 2.17 17.26 -9.59
CA ASP A 55 2.18 16.15 -10.55
C ASP A 55 3.57 15.55 -10.82
N ASN A 56 4.65 16.17 -10.31
CA ASN A 56 6.03 15.72 -10.48
C ASN A 56 6.62 15.16 -9.19
N ASP A 57 5.77 14.86 -8.20
CA ASP A 57 6.17 14.33 -6.90
C ASP A 57 7.04 15.32 -6.10
N MET A 58 6.81 16.62 -6.29
CA MET A 58 7.41 17.66 -5.45
C MET A 58 6.48 17.99 -4.29
N PRO A 59 6.95 17.95 -3.03
CA PRO A 59 6.12 18.37 -1.90
C PRO A 59 5.75 19.85 -1.99
N VAL A 60 4.45 20.14 -2.01
CA VAL A 60 3.91 21.52 -2.07
C VAL A 60 3.19 21.93 -0.79
N GLY A 61 2.85 20.97 0.08
CA GLY A 61 2.16 21.25 1.33
C GLY A 61 1.88 19.99 2.14
N LYS A 62 1.03 20.13 3.15
CA LYS A 62 0.61 19.01 4.00
C LYS A 62 -0.85 19.16 4.39
N ALA A 63 -1.58 18.05 4.37
CA ALA A 63 -3.00 18.00 4.71
C ALA A 63 -3.29 16.76 5.54
N SER A 64 -4.39 16.77 6.31
CA SER A 64 -4.81 15.55 7.01
C SER A 64 -5.22 14.48 6.01
N LYS A 65 -5.05 13.22 6.40
CA LYS A 65 -5.47 12.05 5.63
C LYS A 65 -6.92 12.17 5.19
N LYS A 66 -7.80 12.63 6.08
CA LYS A 66 -9.19 12.95 5.73
C LYS A 66 -9.30 13.80 4.47
N LEU A 67 -8.65 14.96 4.45
CA LEU A 67 -8.76 15.93 3.34
C LEU A 67 -8.26 15.32 2.04
N CYS A 68 -7.14 14.60 2.11
CA CYS A 68 -6.51 13.90 1.00
C CYS A 68 -7.40 12.83 0.36
N HIS A 69 -8.32 12.22 1.11
CA HIS A 69 -9.11 11.08 0.62
C HIS A 69 -10.57 11.44 0.31
N LEU A 70 -10.98 12.70 0.46
CA LEU A 70 -12.32 13.16 0.05
C LEU A 70 -12.35 13.42 -1.45
N MET A 71 -13.29 12.80 -2.16
CA MET A 71 -13.48 12.98 -3.61
C MET A 71 -13.70 14.46 -3.98
N SER A 72 -14.39 15.22 -3.11
CA SER A 72 -14.61 16.67 -3.30
C SER A 72 -13.32 17.50 -3.37
N ASN A 73 -12.22 17.00 -2.78
CA ASN A 73 -10.90 17.63 -2.82
C ASN A 73 -10.01 16.99 -3.90
N ILE A 74 -10.08 15.67 -4.05
CA ILE A 74 -9.38 14.93 -5.11
C ILE A 74 -9.78 15.44 -6.50
N ASP A 75 -11.07 15.70 -6.75
CA ASP A 75 -11.55 16.21 -8.03
C ASP A 75 -11.16 17.68 -8.30
N LYS A 76 -10.65 18.37 -7.26
CA LYS A 76 -10.00 19.69 -7.39
C LYS A 76 -8.49 19.58 -7.61
N GLY A 77 -7.95 18.36 -7.68
CA GLY A 77 -6.54 18.10 -7.95
C GLY A 77 -5.69 17.82 -6.71
N LEU A 78 -6.29 17.67 -5.52
CA LEU A 78 -5.51 17.30 -4.33
C LEU A 78 -4.87 15.93 -4.54
N LEU A 79 -3.54 15.87 -4.39
CA LEU A 79 -2.69 14.71 -4.67
C LEU A 79 -1.72 14.53 -3.51
N HIS A 80 -1.52 13.30 -3.05
CA HIS A 80 -0.58 13.01 -1.96
C HIS A 80 0.36 11.85 -2.25
N ARG A 81 1.45 11.78 -1.50
CA ARG A 81 2.44 10.69 -1.59
C ARG A 81 1.92 9.43 -0.89
N ALA A 82 2.14 8.28 -1.51
CA ALA A 82 1.81 6.97 -0.95
C ALA A 82 2.92 5.95 -1.20
N PHE A 83 2.79 4.78 -0.60
CA PHE A 83 3.60 3.61 -0.92
C PHE A 83 2.77 2.33 -0.92
N SER A 84 3.23 1.35 -1.72
CA SER A 84 2.70 0.00 -1.79
C SER A 84 3.82 -1.02 -1.63
N VAL A 85 3.74 -1.81 -0.55
CA VAL A 85 4.67 -2.90 -0.26
C VAL A 85 4.20 -4.20 -0.88
N PHE A 86 5.12 -4.90 -1.54
CA PHE A 86 4.99 -6.28 -1.99
C PHE A 86 6.05 -7.13 -1.29
N LEU A 87 5.62 -7.85 -0.25
CA LEU A 87 6.47 -8.74 0.53
C LEU A 87 6.37 -10.17 0.01
N PHE A 88 7.51 -10.74 -0.36
CA PHE A 88 7.63 -12.12 -0.80
C PHE A 88 8.33 -12.95 0.26
N ASN A 89 7.87 -14.18 0.49
CA ASN A 89 8.61 -15.15 1.30
C ASN A 89 9.73 -15.83 0.50
N ASP A 90 10.48 -16.73 1.13
CA ASP A 90 11.55 -17.51 0.48
C ASP A 90 11.07 -18.41 -0.67
N LYS A 91 9.79 -18.79 -0.69
CA LYS A 91 9.12 -19.56 -1.76
C LYS A 91 8.62 -18.68 -2.92
N ASN A 92 8.95 -17.39 -2.94
CA ASN A 92 8.42 -16.42 -3.91
C ASN A 92 6.89 -16.31 -3.87
N GLU A 93 6.26 -16.51 -2.71
CA GLU A 93 4.83 -16.25 -2.54
C GLU A 93 4.64 -14.82 -2.01
N LEU A 94 3.71 -14.07 -2.61
CA LEU A 94 3.35 -12.73 -2.19
C LEU A 94 2.41 -12.80 -0.98
N LEU A 95 2.71 -12.02 0.05
CA LEU A 95 1.81 -11.80 1.17
C LEU A 95 0.72 -10.80 0.77
N LEU A 96 -0.54 -11.25 0.74
CA LEU A 96 -1.71 -10.40 0.61
C LEU A 96 -2.32 -10.11 1.99
N GLN A 97 -2.99 -8.97 2.09
CA GLN A 97 -3.94 -8.70 3.16
C GLN A 97 -5.35 -8.49 2.62
N GLN A 98 -6.35 -8.80 3.45
CA GLN A 98 -7.71 -8.35 3.29
C GLN A 98 -7.94 -7.21 4.28
N ARG A 99 -8.32 -6.04 3.76
CA ARG A 99 -8.62 -4.84 4.54
C ARG A 99 -9.77 -5.13 5.51
N ALA A 100 -9.65 -4.66 6.75
CA ALA A 100 -10.72 -4.77 7.75
C ALA A 100 -11.99 -4.04 7.31
N SER A 101 -13.15 -4.42 7.86
CA SER A 101 -14.43 -3.80 7.53
C SER A 101 -14.52 -2.36 8.06
N GLU A 102 -13.73 -2.02 9.07
CA GLU A 102 -13.65 -0.71 9.71
C GLU A 102 -12.94 0.34 8.83
N LYS A 103 -12.17 -0.11 7.81
CA LYS A 103 -11.43 0.79 6.92
C LYS A 103 -12.37 1.75 6.18
N ILE A 104 -12.07 3.05 6.26
CA ILE A 104 -12.88 4.09 5.61
C ILE A 104 -12.84 3.96 4.08
N THR A 105 -11.67 3.71 3.50
CA THR A 105 -11.52 3.43 2.07
C THR A 105 -11.39 1.94 1.80
N PHE A 106 -12.15 1.43 0.83
CA PHE A 106 -12.10 0.06 0.33
C PHE A 106 -12.12 -1.03 1.43
N PRO A 107 -13.11 -1.02 2.34
CA PRO A 107 -13.26 -2.10 3.32
C PRO A 107 -13.48 -3.45 2.61
N ASP A 108 -13.08 -4.52 3.27
CA ASP A 108 -13.27 -5.92 2.84
C ASP A 108 -12.54 -6.36 1.56
N MET A 109 -11.77 -5.47 0.93
CA MET A 109 -11.04 -5.78 -0.30
C MET A 109 -9.66 -6.40 -0.01
N TRP A 110 -9.28 -7.39 -0.83
CA TRP A 110 -7.94 -7.93 -0.90
C TRP A 110 -6.99 -6.97 -1.63
N THR A 111 -5.75 -6.88 -1.14
CA THR A 111 -4.71 -6.01 -1.71
C THR A 111 -3.32 -6.62 -1.48
N ASN A 112 -2.28 -5.99 -2.05
CA ASN A 112 -0.88 -6.28 -1.73
C ASN A 112 -0.58 -6.09 -0.23
N THR A 113 0.64 -6.41 0.19
CA THR A 113 1.01 -6.60 1.59
C THR A 113 0.63 -5.44 2.51
N CYS A 114 0.97 -4.20 2.16
CA CYS A 114 0.67 -3.02 2.98
C CYS A 114 0.69 -1.78 2.08
N CYS A 115 -0.32 -0.91 2.22
CA CYS A 115 -0.44 0.34 1.49
C CYS A 115 -0.76 1.47 2.47
N SER A 116 0.03 2.53 2.45
CA SER A 116 -0.20 3.69 3.32
C SER A 116 0.61 4.89 2.84
N HIS A 117 0.84 5.85 3.74
CA HIS A 117 1.37 7.17 3.43
C HIS A 117 2.63 7.43 4.26
N PRO A 118 3.69 7.99 3.65
CA PRO A 118 4.72 8.66 4.40
C PRO A 118 4.12 9.93 5.04
N LEU A 119 4.47 10.18 6.31
CA LEU A 119 4.00 11.34 7.06
C LEU A 119 4.80 12.59 6.69
N ALA A 120 4.16 13.76 6.73
CA ALA A 120 4.80 15.05 6.51
C ALA A 120 5.68 15.48 7.70
N VAL A 121 6.73 14.70 7.98
CA VAL A 121 7.71 14.88 9.06
C VAL A 121 9.14 14.77 8.53
N SER A 122 10.10 15.34 9.27
CA SER A 122 11.51 15.50 8.86
C SER A 122 12.26 14.20 8.49
N GLY A 123 11.69 13.01 8.68
CA GLY A 123 12.28 11.72 8.29
C GLY A 123 11.53 10.96 7.19
N GLU A 124 10.31 11.35 6.86
CA GLU A 124 9.45 10.67 5.88
C GLU A 124 9.07 11.56 4.69
N THR A 125 9.21 12.89 4.79
CA THR A 125 8.88 13.82 3.70
C THR A 125 9.74 13.59 2.45
N GLY A 126 11.01 13.99 2.46
CA GLY A 126 11.90 13.93 1.28
C GLY A 126 11.53 14.92 0.16
N SER A 127 12.45 15.81 -0.18
CA SER A 127 12.25 16.87 -1.19
C SER A 127 12.90 16.58 -2.54
N ASN A 128 13.52 15.41 -2.68
CA ASN A 128 14.06 14.86 -3.92
C ASN A 128 13.80 13.34 -3.94
N LEU A 129 13.99 12.70 -5.09
CA LEU A 129 13.66 11.29 -5.26
C LEU A 129 14.41 10.36 -4.27
N PRO A 130 15.75 10.43 -4.12
CA PRO A 130 16.47 9.60 -3.14
C PRO A 130 15.94 9.73 -1.71
N ASP A 131 15.73 10.96 -1.22
CA ASP A 131 15.25 11.19 0.15
C ASP A 131 13.80 10.72 0.32
N ALA A 132 12.97 10.91 -0.70
CA ALA A 132 11.59 10.47 -0.70
C ALA A 132 11.46 8.93 -0.74
N ILE A 133 12.36 8.23 -1.47
CA ILE A 133 12.46 6.76 -1.43
C ILE A 133 12.76 6.30 0.00
N GLU A 134 13.76 6.89 0.65
CA GLU A 134 14.11 6.52 2.04
C GLU A 134 12.99 6.86 3.03
N GLY A 135 12.29 7.97 2.82
CA GLY A 135 11.09 8.32 3.57
C GLY A 135 9.97 7.29 3.42
N ALA A 136 9.69 6.86 2.19
CA ALA A 136 8.70 5.82 1.90
C ALA A 136 9.07 4.46 2.53
N LYS A 137 10.34 4.07 2.52
CA LYS A 137 10.79 2.83 3.19
C LYS A 137 10.62 2.88 4.72
N ARG A 138 10.89 4.03 5.35
CA ARG A 138 10.65 4.21 6.80
C ARG A 138 9.17 4.11 7.13
N ALA A 139 8.33 4.76 6.32
CA ALA A 139 6.88 4.69 6.45
C ALA A 139 6.36 3.25 6.26
N ALA A 140 6.89 2.53 5.27
CA ALA A 140 6.58 1.12 5.02
C ALA A 140 6.95 0.24 6.22
N GLN A 141 8.15 0.37 6.78
CA GLN A 141 8.54 -0.37 7.98
C GLN A 141 7.61 -0.09 9.17
N ARG A 142 7.30 1.19 9.43
CA ARG A 142 6.37 1.61 10.49
C ARG A 142 4.98 1.00 10.31
N LYS A 143 4.46 0.99 9.08
CA LYS A 143 3.11 0.50 8.79
C LYS A 143 3.02 -1.01 8.70
N LEU A 144 4.06 -1.71 8.28
CA LEU A 144 4.14 -3.18 8.39
C LEU A 144 4.09 -3.63 9.86
N GLU A 145 4.75 -2.90 10.76
CA GLU A 145 4.64 -3.17 12.21
C GLU A 145 3.23 -2.87 12.72
N HIS A 146 2.66 -1.71 12.36
CA HIS A 146 1.33 -1.31 12.82
C HIS A 146 0.19 -2.23 12.31
N GLU A 147 0.17 -2.55 11.02
CA GLU A 147 -0.94 -3.29 10.40
C GLU A 147 -0.78 -4.81 10.53
N LEU A 148 0.45 -5.32 10.38
CA LEU A 148 0.72 -6.76 10.30
C LEU A 148 1.53 -7.29 11.49
N GLY A 149 1.95 -6.44 12.42
CA GLY A 149 2.77 -6.83 13.56
C GLY A 149 4.20 -7.24 13.19
N ILE A 150 4.65 -6.93 11.97
CA ILE A 150 5.97 -7.31 11.48
C ILE A 150 7.00 -6.37 12.10
N LYS A 151 7.78 -6.89 13.05
CA LYS A 151 8.85 -6.14 13.71
C LYS A 151 9.91 -5.64 12.73
N LYS A 152 10.41 -4.43 12.96
CA LYS A 152 11.42 -3.76 12.12
C LYS A 152 12.68 -4.60 11.84
N GLU A 153 13.10 -5.46 12.77
CA GLU A 153 14.28 -6.32 12.60
C GLU A 153 14.11 -7.36 11.48
N GLN A 154 12.86 -7.74 11.17
CA GLN A 154 12.54 -8.68 10.09
C GLN A 154 12.50 -8.00 8.72
N VAL A 155 12.29 -6.69 8.69
CA VAL A 155 12.19 -5.85 7.49
C VAL A 155 13.14 -4.63 7.54
N PRO A 156 14.46 -4.83 7.60
CA PRO A 156 15.42 -3.72 7.58
C PRO A 156 15.24 -2.83 6.34
N ILE A 157 15.41 -1.51 6.51
CA ILE A 157 15.15 -0.48 5.49
C ILE A 157 15.96 -0.75 4.21
N GLU A 158 17.21 -1.17 4.35
CA GLU A 158 18.13 -1.45 3.25
C GLU A 158 17.71 -2.65 2.39
N LYS A 159 16.83 -3.53 2.90
CA LYS A 159 16.30 -4.66 2.12
C LYS A 159 15.11 -4.29 1.24
N PHE A 160 14.52 -3.12 1.43
CA PHE A 160 13.48 -2.64 0.52
C PHE A 160 14.10 -2.21 -0.81
N ARG A 161 13.56 -2.78 -1.89
CA ARG A 161 13.88 -2.43 -3.25
C ARG A 161 12.81 -1.50 -3.79
N PHE A 162 13.19 -0.27 -4.09
CA PHE A 162 12.31 0.66 -4.80
C PHE A 162 12.31 0.32 -6.29
N LEU A 163 11.13 0.11 -6.84
CA LEU A 163 10.95 -0.18 -8.27
C LEU A 163 10.71 1.11 -9.04
N THR A 164 9.51 1.68 -8.85
CA THR A 164 8.99 2.80 -9.63
C THR A 164 7.94 3.58 -8.84
N ARG A 165 7.43 4.65 -9.43
CA ARG A 165 6.29 5.43 -8.92
C ARG A 165 5.11 5.33 -9.89
N ILE A 166 3.91 5.15 -9.36
CA ILE A 166 2.67 5.08 -10.14
C ILE A 166 1.74 6.22 -9.72
N HIS A 167 1.31 7.04 -10.68
CA HIS A 167 0.31 8.08 -10.46
C HIS A 167 -1.07 7.56 -10.87
N TYR A 168 -1.97 7.35 -9.90
CA TYR A 168 -3.30 6.81 -10.13
C TYR A 168 -4.38 7.58 -9.36
N LYS A 169 -5.64 7.41 -9.78
CA LYS A 169 -6.83 7.96 -9.11
C LYS A 169 -7.93 6.89 -9.07
N ALA A 170 -8.56 6.67 -7.93
CA ALA A 170 -9.59 5.66 -7.77
C ALA A 170 -10.67 6.06 -6.73
N PRO A 171 -11.95 6.16 -7.11
CA PRO A 171 -13.04 6.35 -6.15
C PRO A 171 -13.30 5.06 -5.35
N SER A 172 -13.75 5.22 -4.10
CA SER A 172 -14.14 4.12 -3.21
C SER A 172 -15.66 3.92 -3.17
N ASP A 173 -16.40 4.90 -2.67
CA ASP A 173 -17.85 4.85 -2.43
C ASP A 173 -18.58 6.14 -2.88
N GLY A 174 -17.94 6.92 -3.74
CA GLY A 174 -18.43 8.22 -4.23
C GLY A 174 -18.01 9.40 -3.35
N LYS A 175 -17.89 9.20 -2.04
CA LYS A 175 -17.42 10.25 -1.11
C LYS A 175 -15.92 10.15 -0.87
N TRP A 176 -15.41 8.94 -0.70
CA TRP A 176 -14.00 8.68 -0.45
C TRP A 176 -13.30 8.12 -1.68
N GLY A 177 -12.00 8.31 -1.77
CA GLY A 177 -11.16 7.77 -2.84
C GLY A 177 -9.68 7.98 -2.59
N GLU A 178 -8.88 7.67 -3.61
CA GLU A 178 -7.43 7.80 -3.62
C GLU A 178 -7.00 8.62 -4.85
N HIS A 179 -6.02 9.48 -4.67
CA HIS A 179 -5.30 10.17 -5.75
C HIS A 179 -3.85 10.34 -5.32
N GLU A 180 -2.98 9.48 -5.86
CA GLU A 180 -1.69 9.21 -5.25
C GLU A 180 -0.56 9.13 -6.28
N ILE A 181 0.63 9.58 -5.88
CA ILE A 181 1.90 9.10 -6.44
C ILE A 181 2.42 8.00 -5.51
N ASP A 182 2.29 6.76 -5.96
CA ASP A 182 2.50 5.55 -5.17
C ASP A 182 3.88 4.93 -5.42
N TYR A 183 4.69 4.84 -4.36
CA TYR A 183 6.01 4.23 -4.38
C TYR A 183 5.93 2.72 -4.26
N ILE A 184 6.38 2.02 -5.31
CA ILE A 184 6.36 0.55 -5.33
C ILE A 184 7.61 -0.01 -4.65
N LEU A 185 7.41 -0.68 -3.52
CA LEU A 185 8.46 -1.20 -2.67
C LEU A 185 8.38 -2.73 -2.57
N PHE A 186 9.44 -3.42 -2.98
CA PHE A 186 9.56 -4.87 -2.85
C PHE A 186 10.45 -5.23 -1.67
N ILE A 187 10.12 -6.31 -0.98
CA ILE A 187 11.00 -6.93 0.02
C ILE A 187 10.82 -8.44 -0.01
N LYS A 188 11.92 -9.20 0.01
CA LYS A 188 11.87 -10.67 0.09
C LYS A 188 12.45 -11.13 1.43
N THR A 189 11.60 -11.60 2.32
CA THR A 189 11.97 -12.06 3.66
C THR A 189 10.83 -12.85 4.29
N ASN A 190 11.17 -13.80 5.17
CA ASN A 190 10.18 -14.50 5.98
C ASN A 190 9.86 -13.65 7.21
N VAL A 191 8.57 -13.57 7.58
CA VAL A 191 8.10 -12.73 8.68
C VAL A 191 7.09 -13.46 9.55
N ASP A 192 7.12 -13.13 10.84
CA ASP A 192 6.05 -13.45 11.78
C ASP A 192 4.93 -12.40 11.67
N LEU A 193 3.68 -12.87 11.62
CA LEU A 193 2.50 -12.02 11.51
C LEU A 193 1.74 -11.96 12.84
N LYS A 194 1.36 -10.74 13.22
CA LYS A 194 0.38 -10.46 14.28
C LYS A 194 -0.52 -9.30 13.81
N PRO A 195 -1.45 -9.58 12.87
CA PRO A 195 -2.26 -8.54 12.24
C PRO A 195 -3.09 -7.76 13.26
N ASN A 196 -3.19 -6.44 13.07
CA ASN A 196 -4.10 -5.60 13.81
C ASN A 196 -5.52 -5.78 13.22
N PRO A 197 -6.50 -6.32 13.97
CA PRO A 197 -7.84 -6.59 13.45
C PRO A 197 -8.59 -5.32 12.99
N ASN A 198 -8.23 -4.13 13.48
CA ASN A 198 -8.80 -2.86 13.02
C ASN A 198 -8.29 -2.44 11.63
N GLU A 199 -7.17 -3.01 11.18
CA GLU A 199 -6.54 -2.71 9.89
C GLU A 199 -6.69 -3.86 8.88
N VAL A 200 -6.57 -5.10 9.35
CA VAL A 200 -6.47 -6.32 8.55
C VAL A 200 -7.33 -7.44 9.14
N GLN A 201 -8.29 -7.95 8.36
CA GLN A 201 -9.15 -9.07 8.78
C GLN A 201 -8.63 -10.45 8.36
N ALA A 202 -7.83 -10.52 7.30
CA ALA A 202 -7.23 -11.76 6.83
C ALA A 202 -5.90 -11.53 6.11
N THR A 203 -5.05 -12.54 6.07
CA THR A 203 -3.78 -12.53 5.33
C THR A 203 -3.61 -13.83 4.57
N GLN A 204 -2.96 -13.80 3.41
CA GLN A 204 -2.70 -15.01 2.66
C GLN A 204 -1.43 -14.90 1.81
N TYR A 205 -0.55 -15.90 1.92
CA TYR A 205 0.52 -16.11 0.95
C TYR A 205 -0.02 -16.77 -0.33
N VAL A 206 0.37 -16.24 -1.49
CA VAL A 206 -0.05 -16.75 -2.80
C VAL A 206 1.12 -16.81 -3.77
N SER A 207 1.19 -17.88 -4.56
CA SER A 207 2.01 -17.91 -5.77
C SER A 207 1.37 -17.06 -6.88
N ALA A 208 2.14 -16.72 -7.92
CA ALA A 208 1.62 -16.00 -9.08
C ALA A 208 0.41 -16.71 -9.73
N ASP A 209 0.48 -18.04 -9.90
CA ASP A 209 -0.62 -18.82 -10.48
C ASP A 209 -1.85 -18.88 -9.57
N LYS A 210 -1.63 -18.93 -8.25
CA LYS A 210 -2.74 -18.86 -7.30
C LYS A 210 -3.40 -17.49 -7.34
N LEU A 211 -2.64 -16.40 -7.41
CA LEU A 211 -3.19 -15.05 -7.51
C LEU A 211 -4.03 -14.86 -8.78
N LYS A 212 -3.56 -15.36 -9.94
CA LYS A 212 -4.35 -15.33 -11.19
C LYS A 212 -5.71 -16.01 -11.01
N LYS A 213 -5.76 -17.19 -10.38
CA LYS A 213 -7.00 -17.89 -10.08
C LYS A 213 -7.91 -17.13 -9.10
N LEU A 214 -7.33 -16.42 -8.13
CA LEU A 214 -8.13 -15.61 -7.20
C LEU A 214 -8.78 -14.42 -7.91
N PHE A 215 -8.14 -13.84 -8.94
CA PHE A 215 -8.77 -12.80 -9.76
C PHE A 215 -9.95 -13.31 -10.61
N GLU A 216 -10.00 -14.61 -10.89
CA GLU A 216 -11.13 -15.25 -11.60
C GLU A 216 -12.34 -15.51 -10.68
N ASP A 217 -12.18 -15.41 -9.35
CA ASP A 217 -13.26 -15.61 -8.38
C ASP A 217 -14.09 -14.33 -8.20
N PRO A 218 -15.35 -14.29 -8.67
CA PRO A 218 -16.18 -13.09 -8.59
C PRO A 218 -16.64 -12.76 -7.16
N SER A 219 -16.48 -13.68 -6.20
CA SER A 219 -16.80 -13.42 -4.79
C SER A 219 -15.74 -12.58 -4.09
N LEU A 220 -14.52 -12.53 -4.64
CA LEU A 220 -13.41 -11.77 -4.09
C LEU A 220 -13.36 -10.37 -4.70
N LYS A 221 -13.23 -9.37 -3.83
CA LYS A 221 -13.01 -7.98 -4.24
C LYS A 221 -11.56 -7.63 -4.04
N PHE A 222 -10.98 -6.93 -5.01
CA PHE A 222 -9.60 -6.45 -4.94
C PHE A 222 -9.56 -4.95 -5.10
N THR A 223 -8.60 -4.33 -4.44
CA THR A 223 -8.41 -2.90 -4.52
C THR A 223 -8.00 -2.48 -5.94
N PRO A 224 -8.36 -1.27 -6.37
CA PRO A 224 -8.16 -0.85 -7.77
C PRO A 224 -6.68 -0.77 -8.16
N TRP A 225 -5.84 -0.22 -7.28
CA TRP A 225 -4.39 -0.13 -7.52
C TRP A 225 -3.75 -1.50 -7.59
N PHE A 226 -4.18 -2.46 -6.76
CA PHE A 226 -3.62 -3.81 -6.78
C PHE A 226 -3.95 -4.52 -8.09
N LYS A 227 -5.21 -4.42 -8.56
CA LYS A 227 -5.60 -4.92 -9.89
C LYS A 227 -4.80 -4.25 -11.00
N LEU A 228 -4.66 -2.92 -10.95
CA LEU A 228 -3.90 -2.13 -11.92
C LEU A 228 -2.46 -2.65 -12.03
N ILE A 229 -1.75 -2.72 -10.90
CA ILE A 229 -0.36 -3.19 -10.82
C ILE A 229 -0.23 -4.64 -11.29
N CYS A 230 -1.16 -5.51 -10.89
CA CYS A 230 -1.17 -6.91 -11.30
C CYS A 230 -1.29 -7.08 -12.81
N ASN A 231 -2.26 -6.39 -13.42
CA ASN A 231 -2.56 -6.52 -14.84
C ASN A 231 -1.53 -5.84 -15.74
N SER A 232 -0.76 -4.88 -15.21
CA SER A 232 0.22 -4.15 -16.01
C SER A 232 1.66 -4.67 -15.87
N MET A 233 2.10 -5.04 -14.66
CA MET A 233 3.55 -5.17 -14.40
C MET A 233 3.94 -6.22 -13.35
N LEU A 234 3.09 -6.52 -12.37
CA LEU A 234 3.47 -7.39 -11.24
C LEU A 234 3.99 -8.75 -11.69
N PHE A 235 3.30 -9.44 -12.60
CA PHE A 235 3.68 -10.80 -12.97
C PHE A 235 5.03 -10.87 -13.70
N GLU A 236 5.38 -9.82 -14.45
CA GLU A 236 6.69 -9.70 -15.10
C GLU A 236 7.81 -9.47 -14.08
N TRP A 237 7.58 -8.58 -13.11
CA TRP A 237 8.51 -8.34 -12.00
C TRP A 237 8.67 -9.59 -11.13
N TRP A 238 7.56 -10.27 -10.84
CA TRP A 238 7.52 -11.48 -10.03
C TRP A 238 8.37 -12.59 -10.67
N ALA A 239 8.27 -12.77 -11.99
CA ALA A 239 9.11 -13.72 -12.72
C ALA A 239 10.62 -13.39 -12.67
N SER A 240 10.97 -12.14 -12.34
CA SER A 240 12.34 -11.65 -12.25
C SER A 240 12.86 -11.50 -10.80
N LEU A 241 12.11 -11.95 -9.77
CA LEU A 241 12.46 -11.71 -8.35
C LEU A 241 13.86 -12.16 -7.97
N ASP A 242 14.24 -13.37 -8.36
CA ASP A 242 15.54 -13.96 -8.01
C ASP A 242 16.66 -13.56 -8.97
N SER A 243 16.30 -13.13 -10.19
CA SER A 243 17.26 -12.70 -11.20
C SER A 243 16.63 -11.69 -12.16
N GLY A 244 17.22 -10.48 -12.23
CA GLY A 244 16.88 -9.48 -13.23
C GLY A 244 15.87 -8.44 -12.77
N LEU A 245 15.42 -8.44 -11.51
CA LEU A 245 14.58 -7.38 -10.95
C LEU A 245 15.26 -5.99 -11.03
N GLU A 246 16.60 -5.97 -11.07
CA GLU A 246 17.46 -4.78 -11.17
C GLU A 246 17.10 -3.90 -12.37
N LYS A 247 16.62 -4.50 -13.46
CA LYS A 247 16.18 -3.78 -14.66
C LYS A 247 14.93 -2.90 -14.44
N TYR A 248 14.19 -3.16 -13.37
CA TYR A 248 12.96 -2.45 -12.99
C TYR A 248 13.13 -1.61 -11.73
N THR A 249 14.32 -1.56 -11.13
CA THR A 249 14.58 -0.79 -9.91
C THR A 249 15.04 0.62 -10.19
N ASN A 250 14.70 1.54 -9.29
CA ASN A 250 15.12 2.94 -9.32
C ASN A 250 14.72 3.67 -10.61
N GLU A 251 13.52 3.40 -11.11
CA GLU A 251 12.98 4.15 -12.24
C GLU A 251 12.82 5.63 -11.87
N GLN A 252 13.31 6.50 -12.75
CA GLN A 252 13.29 7.96 -12.53
C GLN A 252 11.96 8.58 -12.91
N GLU A 253 11.27 8.02 -13.90
CA GLU A 253 10.00 8.54 -14.40
C GLU A 253 8.80 8.04 -13.58
N ILE A 254 7.74 8.85 -13.55
CA ILE A 254 6.47 8.49 -12.92
C ILE A 254 5.56 7.83 -13.96
N ARG A 255 5.05 6.64 -13.68
CA ARG A 255 4.09 5.93 -14.52
C ARG A 255 2.70 6.51 -14.32
N ARG A 256 2.18 7.28 -15.27
CA ARG A 256 0.85 7.92 -15.17
C ARG A 256 -0.26 7.00 -15.66
N MET A 257 -1.19 6.65 -14.78
CA MET A 257 -2.28 5.68 -15.01
C MET A 257 -3.65 6.28 -14.65
N LEU A 258 -3.91 7.53 -15.07
CA LEU A 258 -5.00 8.38 -14.54
C LEU A 258 -6.36 8.33 -15.25
N ALA A 259 -6.47 7.86 -16.50
CA ALA A 259 -7.62 8.27 -17.32
C ALA A 259 -8.24 7.21 -18.26
N ARG A 260 -7.72 5.99 -18.33
CA ARG A 260 -8.33 4.92 -19.17
C ARG A 260 -8.26 3.54 -18.52
N ASP A 261 -7.12 3.21 -17.91
CA ASP A 261 -6.90 1.86 -17.35
C ASP A 261 -7.71 1.56 -16.09
N VAL A 262 -7.96 2.56 -15.22
CA VAL A 262 -8.67 2.32 -13.95
C VAL A 262 -10.19 2.15 -14.16
N THR A 263 -10.81 2.95 -15.03
CA THR A 263 -12.26 2.82 -15.32
C THR A 263 -12.60 1.50 -15.99
N ASP A 264 -11.73 0.96 -16.86
CA ASP A 264 -11.92 -0.34 -17.47
C ASP A 264 -11.75 -1.47 -16.43
N VAL A 265 -10.75 -1.37 -15.54
CA VAL A 265 -10.56 -2.30 -14.40
C VAL A 265 -11.72 -2.25 -13.40
N MET A 266 -12.32 -1.08 -13.18
CA MET A 266 -13.45 -0.88 -12.26
C MET A 266 -14.79 -1.33 -12.84
N ARG A 267 -14.97 -1.24 -14.16
CA ARG A 267 -16.19 -1.68 -14.85
C ARG A 267 -16.39 -3.19 -14.79
N GLU A 268 -15.30 -3.97 -14.71
CA GLU A 268 -15.36 -5.41 -14.43
C GLU A 268 -15.73 -5.72 -12.95
N ALA A 269 -15.46 -4.81 -12.01
CA ALA A 269 -15.68 -5.04 -10.58
C ALA A 269 -17.13 -4.84 -10.11
N THR A 270 -17.97 -4.16 -10.91
CA THR A 270 -19.35 -3.80 -10.50
C THR A 270 -20.43 -4.72 -11.06
N GLY A 271 -20.10 -5.70 -11.92
CA GLY A 271 -21.07 -6.72 -12.34
C GLY A 271 -22.35 -6.19 -12.99
N THR A 272 -22.39 -4.94 -13.45
CA THR A 272 -23.53 -4.40 -14.21
C THR A 272 -23.21 -4.38 -15.69
N GLY A 273 -23.07 -5.58 -16.27
CA GLY A 273 -23.19 -5.76 -17.71
C GLY A 273 -24.67 -5.73 -18.08
N THR A 274 -25.16 -4.60 -18.58
CA THR A 274 -26.45 -4.57 -19.28
C THR A 274 -26.33 -5.45 -20.52
N GLU A 275 -27.07 -6.55 -20.56
CA GLU A 275 -27.25 -7.40 -21.74
C GLU A 275 -27.76 -6.56 -22.92
N GLY A 276 -26.88 -6.31 -23.89
CA GLY A 276 -27.24 -5.91 -25.24
C GLY A 276 -27.13 -7.12 -26.16
N GLN A 277 -28.27 -7.59 -26.70
CA GLN A 277 -28.37 -8.70 -27.63
C GLN A 277 -27.47 -8.56 -28.88
N PRO A 278 -27.05 -9.68 -29.51
CA PRO A 278 -26.07 -9.66 -30.60
C PRO A 278 -26.71 -9.28 -31.93
N GLY A 279 -26.25 -8.16 -32.49
CA GLY A 279 -26.52 -7.75 -33.87
C GLY A 279 -25.39 -8.20 -34.81
N SER A 280 -25.79 -8.93 -35.85
CA SER A 280 -24.98 -9.48 -36.95
C SER A 280 -23.96 -8.53 -37.59
N ALA A 281 -22.75 -9.01 -37.92
CA ALA A 281 -22.35 -9.34 -39.31
C ALA A 281 -20.82 -9.32 -39.55
N ARG A 282 -20.40 -10.37 -40.29
CA ARG A 282 -19.28 -10.44 -41.25
C ARG A 282 -17.83 -10.40 -40.74
N ALA A 283 -17.29 -11.60 -40.60
CA ALA A 283 -15.91 -11.92 -40.93
C ALA A 283 -15.63 -11.69 -42.44
N GLN A 284 -14.54 -11.00 -42.75
CA GLN A 284 -13.86 -11.13 -44.04
C GLN A 284 -12.39 -11.46 -43.81
N ALA A 285 -12.05 -12.66 -44.26
CA ALA A 285 -10.69 -13.17 -44.38
C ALA A 285 -9.96 -12.50 -45.54
N LEU A 286 -8.73 -12.08 -45.29
CA LEU A 286 -7.73 -11.71 -46.29
C LEU A 286 -6.58 -12.71 -46.19
N CYS A 287 -6.44 -13.57 -47.20
CA CYS A 287 -5.18 -14.13 -47.69
C CYS A 287 -5.46 -15.02 -48.92
N LYS A 288 -5.34 -14.43 -50.12
CA LYS A 288 -4.99 -15.13 -51.38
C LYS A 288 -3.45 -15.08 -51.44
N GLY A 289 -2.65 -16.07 -51.87
CA GLY A 289 -2.83 -17.26 -52.67
C GLY A 289 -1.60 -17.37 -53.60
N GLY A 290 -0.94 -18.52 -53.68
CA GLY A 290 0.17 -18.74 -54.61
C GLY A 290 0.75 -20.16 -54.53
N ARG A 291 0.72 -20.90 -55.63
CA ARG A 291 0.87 -22.36 -55.78
C ARG A 291 2.32 -22.78 -56.06
N GLY A 292 2.68 -24.04 -55.80
CA GLY A 292 3.90 -24.64 -56.38
C GLY A 292 4.32 -26.05 -55.93
N ALA A 293 3.57 -27.08 -56.34
CA ALA A 293 4.02 -28.39 -56.88
C ALA A 293 5.11 -29.30 -56.22
N ARG A 294 4.74 -30.60 -56.14
CA ARG A 294 5.55 -31.87 -56.19
C ARG A 294 6.42 -32.21 -54.96
N SER A 295 6.63 -33.44 -54.50
CA SER A 295 6.24 -34.80 -54.90
C SER A 295 6.59 -35.81 -53.79
N SER A 296 5.83 -36.92 -53.72
CA SER A 296 6.23 -38.30 -53.36
C SER A 296 6.95 -38.60 -52.03
N ALA A 297 6.30 -39.39 -51.17
CA ALA A 297 6.80 -40.73 -50.79
C ALA A 297 5.70 -41.51 -50.05
N ALA A 298 5.38 -42.69 -50.57
CA ALA A 298 4.50 -43.67 -49.96
C ALA A 298 5.30 -44.62 -49.05
N LYS A 299 4.70 -45.09 -47.96
CA LYS A 299 4.75 -46.52 -47.56
C LYS A 299 3.63 -46.87 -46.58
N ARG A 300 2.99 -48.00 -46.91
CA ARG A 300 1.98 -48.80 -46.18
C ARG A 300 2.58 -49.32 -44.86
N ALA A 301 1.91 -49.95 -43.89
CA ALA A 301 0.67 -50.72 -43.80
C ALA A 301 0.30 -50.84 -42.28
N SER A 302 -0.96 -50.74 -41.87
CA SER A 302 -1.94 -51.82 -41.58
C SER A 302 -1.88 -52.44 -40.17
N THR A 303 -3.03 -52.32 -39.46
CA THR A 303 -3.75 -53.34 -38.65
C THR A 303 -3.06 -53.94 -37.40
N ALA A 304 -3.72 -54.35 -36.31
CA ALA A 304 -5.08 -54.26 -35.76
C ALA A 304 -5.06 -54.99 -34.39
N GLY A 305 -6.03 -54.70 -33.50
CA GLY A 305 -6.47 -55.55 -32.37
C GLY A 305 -5.57 -55.51 -31.13
N GLY A 306 -6.06 -55.48 -29.89
CA GLY A 306 -7.39 -55.71 -29.32
C GLY A 306 -7.23 -56.49 -28.00
N SER A 307 -8.13 -56.26 -27.04
CA SER A 307 -8.36 -57.03 -25.78
C SER A 307 -7.30 -56.87 -24.66
N GLU A 308 -7.58 -56.97 -23.36
CA GLU A 308 -8.80 -56.98 -22.54
C GLU A 308 -8.37 -56.77 -21.06
N ALA A 309 -9.35 -56.54 -20.21
CA ALA A 309 -9.23 -56.08 -18.83
C ALA A 309 -8.75 -57.12 -17.80
N ARG A 310 -8.45 -56.60 -16.59
CA ARG A 310 -9.05 -56.94 -15.27
C ARG A 310 -8.06 -57.39 -14.17
N ARG A 311 -8.00 -56.61 -13.07
CA ARG A 311 -7.79 -57.01 -11.65
C ARG A 311 -8.14 -55.80 -10.77
N SER A 312 -9.23 -55.82 -9.99
CA SER A 312 -9.39 -56.39 -8.63
C SER A 312 -8.63 -55.63 -7.54
N THR A 313 -9.34 -54.82 -6.73
CA THR A 313 -8.97 -54.52 -5.33
C THR A 313 -10.22 -54.45 -4.44
N LYS A 314 -10.14 -55.11 -3.27
CA LYS A 314 -11.10 -55.09 -2.15
C LYS A 314 -10.43 -54.35 -0.97
N LYS A 315 -11.15 -53.33 -0.41
CA LYS A 315 -11.36 -52.92 1.02
C LYS A 315 -10.15 -52.77 2.00
N PRO A 316 -10.31 -52.22 3.24
CA PRO A 316 -11.14 -51.10 3.76
C PRO A 316 -10.43 -50.15 4.80
N ARG A 317 -11.19 -49.13 5.25
CA ARG A 317 -11.21 -48.29 6.48
C ARG A 317 -10.22 -48.54 7.66
N SER A 318 -9.69 -47.46 8.22
CA SER A 318 -9.75 -46.96 9.64
C SER A 318 -8.72 -45.82 9.78
N TRP A 319 -8.82 -44.85 10.68
CA TRP A 319 -8.34 -44.90 12.07
C TRP A 319 -8.98 -43.77 12.89
N ALA A 320 -9.25 -44.05 14.16
CA ALA A 320 -9.58 -43.10 15.21
C ALA A 320 -8.51 -43.18 16.32
N ALA A 321 -8.36 -42.05 17.02
CA ALA A 321 -7.82 -41.86 18.36
C ALA A 321 -6.32 -42.10 18.62
N SER A 322 -5.67 -41.11 19.26
CA SER A 322 -5.18 -41.32 20.63
C SER A 322 -4.82 -39.99 21.31
N ALA A 323 -5.14 -39.91 22.60
CA ALA A 323 -4.69 -38.94 23.58
C ALA A 323 -4.22 -39.73 24.81
N VAL A 324 -3.04 -39.44 25.37
CA VAL A 324 -2.56 -39.77 26.75
C VAL A 324 -1.32 -38.86 27.02
N SER A 325 -1.35 -37.89 27.94
CA SER A 325 -0.95 -37.88 29.38
C SER A 325 0.52 -38.28 29.65
N THR A 326 1.37 -37.53 30.38
CA THR A 326 1.56 -37.57 31.87
C THR A 326 2.91 -36.82 32.18
N VAL A 327 3.00 -35.69 32.94
CA VAL A 327 3.23 -35.46 34.42
C VAL A 327 4.67 -35.06 34.85
N LEU A 328 4.73 -33.96 35.64
CA LEU A 328 5.61 -33.46 36.74
C LEU A 328 7.16 -33.59 36.74
N ASP A 329 7.86 -32.49 37.06
CA ASP A 329 8.49 -32.26 38.39
C ASP A 329 9.10 -30.84 38.53
N GLY A 330 9.12 -30.30 39.75
CA GLY A 330 9.61 -28.96 40.10
C GLY A 330 10.95 -28.94 40.83
N LEU A 331 11.55 -27.75 41.01
CA LEU A 331 12.53 -27.51 42.08
C LEU A 331 12.58 -26.01 42.48
N VAL A 332 12.60 -25.81 43.79
CA VAL A 332 12.71 -24.55 44.54
C VAL A 332 14.18 -24.26 44.81
N HIS A 333 14.61 -22.98 44.82
CA HIS A 333 15.62 -22.49 45.76
C HIS A 333 15.36 -21.03 46.14
N VAL A 334 15.30 -20.83 47.47
CA VAL A 334 15.28 -19.55 48.19
C VAL A 334 16.70 -19.28 48.67
N LEU A 335 17.17 -18.03 48.63
CA LEU A 335 18.09 -17.50 49.64
C LEU A 335 17.88 -15.99 49.80
N ALA A 336 17.87 -15.58 51.07
CA ALA A 336 17.38 -14.32 51.57
C ALA A 336 18.47 -13.24 51.76
N VAL A 337 17.95 -12.00 51.92
CA VAL A 337 18.52 -10.69 52.27
C VAL A 337 19.26 -10.70 53.64
N PRO A 338 20.01 -9.63 54.05
CA PRO A 338 19.39 -8.43 54.68
C PRO A 338 20.13 -7.09 54.39
N GLY A 339 19.42 -5.96 54.20
CA GLY A 339 19.09 -4.95 55.24
C GLY A 339 19.58 -3.58 54.74
N SER A 340 19.03 -2.38 54.98
CA SER A 340 18.10 -1.81 55.97
C SER A 340 17.54 -0.50 55.36
N ALA A 341 16.24 -0.22 55.30
CA ALA A 341 15.33 0.34 56.31
C ALA A 341 15.58 1.81 56.72
N ARG A 342 14.63 2.69 56.32
CA ARG A 342 13.94 3.81 57.04
C ARG A 342 13.35 4.73 55.96
N GLY A 343 12.03 4.82 55.75
CA GLY A 343 10.97 5.27 56.68
C GLY A 343 10.98 6.80 56.71
N ILE A 344 9.96 7.50 56.19
CA ILE A 344 8.79 7.97 56.96
C ILE A 344 7.73 8.58 56.01
N SER A 345 6.47 8.38 56.37
CA SER A 345 5.22 8.87 55.77
C SER A 345 4.92 10.36 56.01
N ALA A 346 4.01 10.95 55.21
CA ALA A 346 2.78 11.56 55.74
C ALA A 346 1.81 11.99 54.62
N ARG A 347 0.53 11.95 54.95
CA ARG A 347 -0.67 12.29 54.16
C ARG A 347 -0.85 13.82 54.02
N GLY A 348 -1.63 14.24 53.03
CA GLY A 348 -2.27 15.56 53.01
C GLY A 348 -3.16 15.77 51.79
N SER A 349 -4.46 15.90 52.00
CA SER A 349 -5.48 16.28 51.00
C SER A 349 -5.54 17.80 50.81
N ALA A 350 -5.81 18.29 49.60
CA ALA A 350 -6.64 19.48 49.38
C ALA A 350 -7.04 19.63 47.90
N ARG A 351 -8.25 20.16 47.71
CA ARG A 351 -8.98 20.43 46.46
C ARG A 351 -8.74 21.87 45.96
N LEU A 352 -9.03 22.07 44.68
CA LEU A 352 -9.50 23.29 43.99
C LEU A 352 -8.50 24.45 43.76
N THR A 353 -8.21 24.75 42.48
CA THR A 353 -8.69 25.95 41.74
C THR A 353 -7.78 26.26 40.53
N ALA A 354 -8.36 26.39 39.34
CA ALA A 354 -7.88 27.29 38.27
C ALA A 354 -8.62 28.64 38.45
N PRO A 355 -8.35 29.75 37.71
CA PRO A 355 -7.48 29.93 36.54
C PRO A 355 -6.62 31.23 36.60
N ARG A 356 -5.79 31.50 35.57
CA ARG A 356 -5.61 32.87 35.02
C ARG A 356 -4.79 32.91 33.72
N ARG A 357 -5.37 33.61 32.73
CA ARG A 357 -4.75 34.16 31.51
C ARG A 357 -3.92 35.41 31.87
N VAL A 358 -2.79 35.64 31.19
CA VAL A 358 -2.12 36.96 31.04
C VAL A 358 -1.36 36.92 29.69
N TRP A 359 -1.88 37.56 28.64
CA TRP A 359 -1.59 38.92 28.10
C TRP A 359 -0.46 38.95 27.07
N TRP A 360 -0.84 39.39 25.87
CA TRP A 360 0.00 39.83 24.77
C TRP A 360 0.61 41.20 25.11
N LEU A 361 1.87 41.39 24.75
CA LEU A 361 2.51 42.70 24.64
C LEU A 361 3.15 42.80 23.25
N SER A 362 2.50 43.63 22.44
CA SER A 362 3.07 44.35 21.31
C SER A 362 4.22 45.24 21.78
N ASP A 363 5.30 45.31 21.01
CA ASP A 363 6.10 46.53 20.99
C ASP A 363 6.66 46.83 19.59
N GLU A 364 6.63 48.12 19.30
CA GLU A 364 6.83 48.77 18.02
C GLU A 364 8.33 48.99 17.69
N SER A 365 8.55 49.17 16.38
CA SER A 365 9.55 50.02 15.71
C SER A 365 10.82 50.46 16.44
N ILE A 366 11.99 50.15 15.84
CA ILE A 366 13.09 51.10 15.75
C ILE A 366 13.67 51.09 14.32
N GLU A 367 13.58 52.25 13.68
CA GLU A 367 14.26 52.64 12.45
C GLU A 367 15.75 52.96 12.69
N THR A 368 16.56 52.59 11.70
CA THR A 368 17.76 53.24 11.15
C THR A 368 18.74 54.00 12.07
N ALA A 369 20.01 53.57 12.05
CA ALA A 369 21.15 54.49 12.01
C ALA A 369 22.34 53.84 11.29
N SER A 370 22.78 54.51 10.22
CA SER A 370 24.04 54.35 9.50
C SER A 370 25.25 54.87 10.30
N ASN A 371 26.38 54.15 10.28
CA ASN A 371 27.76 54.66 10.14
C ASN A 371 28.78 53.55 10.46
N GLU A 372 29.44 53.01 9.43
CA GLU A 372 30.89 53.10 9.12
C GLU A 372 31.27 52.06 8.06
#